data_AF-A0A150GEN6-F1
#
_entry.id   AF-A0A150GEN6-F1
#
_cell.length_a   1.000
_cell.length_b   1.000
_cell.length_c   1.000
_cell.angle_alpha   90.00
_cell.angle_beta   90.00
_cell.angle_gamma   90.00
#
_symmetry.space_group_name_H-M   'P 1'
#
loop_
_entity.id
_entity.type
_entity.pdbx_description
1 polymer ?
#
loop_
_entity_poly.entity_id
_entity_poly.type
_entity_poly.pdbx_seq_one_letter_code
_entity_poly.pdbx_strand_id
1 'polypeptide(L)'
;MKQGNPLVGAMGGPGVAASGGGLKDTWAVSFRESPDLLYLLLRPDFKVLECEASITRLLEKKLEYGKQMTIRIEGHTYSKGDFLLRLCTATQAIQSTQALLGHILEVEYLPVSSMSTADGMMGEMLDLLRQLAAAGGSGGGGATLEIVKPPYDKYGLSGLPYGRCHAAVAYGELVVTLLSASSAAGAAAAAQQQQQAVKVER
;
A
#
# COMPACT_ATOMS: atom_id res chain seq x y z
N MET A 1 6.05 -2.12 28.18
CA MET A 1 5.65 -2.42 26.79
C MET A 1 4.24 -1.90 26.59
N LYS A 2 4.06 -0.73 25.96
CA LYS A 2 2.72 -0.19 25.67
C LYS A 2 2.28 -0.76 24.32
N GLN A 3 1.25 -1.61 24.33
CA GLN A 3 0.59 -2.06 23.10
C GLN A 3 -0.09 -0.85 22.44
N GLY A 4 0.40 -0.47 21.26
CA GLY A 4 -0.20 0.55 20.42
C GLY A 4 -1.42 -0.02 19.70
N ASN A 5 -2.52 0.73 19.74
CA ASN A 5 -3.81 0.43 19.12
C ASN A 5 -3.65 0.19 17.60
N PRO A 6 -4.34 -0.79 16.97
CA PRO A 6 -4.15 -1.09 15.54
C PRO A 6 -4.60 0.09 14.66
N LEU A 7 -3.81 0.52 13.69
CA LEU A 7 -4.26 1.50 12.68
C LEU A 7 -5.21 0.77 11.72
N VAL A 8 -6.44 1.25 11.56
CA VAL A 8 -7.45 0.67 10.65
C VAL A 8 -7.74 1.71 9.57
N GLY A 9 -7.15 1.55 8.39
CA GLY A 9 -7.49 2.31 7.19
C GLY A 9 -8.18 1.42 6.18
N ALA A 10 -9.32 1.86 5.62
CA ALA A 10 -10.01 1.21 4.51
C ALA A 10 -9.72 2.02 3.22
N MET A 11 -9.20 1.35 2.19
CA MET A 11 -8.79 1.90 0.89
C MET A 11 -9.69 1.34 -0.21
N GLY A 12 -10.56 2.15 -0.79
CA GLY A 12 -11.40 1.76 -1.94
C GLY A 12 -10.71 2.06 -3.28
N GLY A 13 -10.63 1.10 -4.22
CA GLY A 13 -10.12 1.31 -5.60
C GLY A 13 -10.90 0.51 -6.66
N PRO A 14 -10.79 0.83 -7.97
CA PRO A 14 -11.57 0.15 -9.01
C PRO A 14 -10.90 -1.07 -9.62
N GLY A 15 -11.67 -2.14 -9.82
CA GLY A 15 -11.27 -3.32 -10.59
C GLY A 15 -11.62 -3.17 -12.08
N VAL A 16 -10.70 -3.57 -12.95
CA VAL A 16 -10.76 -3.49 -14.42
C VAL A 16 -12.02 -4.16 -15.02
N ALA A 17 -12.87 -3.37 -15.68
CA ALA A 17 -13.60 -3.73 -16.90
C ALA A 17 -14.27 -2.51 -17.58
N ALA A 18 -13.99 -2.37 -18.88
CA ALA A 18 -14.77 -1.80 -19.98
C ALA A 18 -15.51 -0.43 -19.85
N SER A 19 -15.12 0.47 -20.77
CA SER A 19 -16.01 1.40 -21.50
C SER A 19 -17.03 2.24 -20.70
N GLY A 20 -16.54 3.25 -20.01
CA GLY A 20 -17.31 4.42 -19.58
C GLY A 20 -16.33 5.49 -19.14
N GLY A 21 -16.61 6.76 -19.41
CA GLY A 21 -15.79 7.91 -18.97
C GLY A 21 -15.85 8.15 -17.45
N GLY A 22 -15.78 7.08 -16.65
CA GLY A 22 -15.71 7.15 -15.20
C GLY A 22 -14.29 7.37 -14.72
N LEU A 23 -14.15 7.79 -13.47
CA LEU A 23 -12.90 7.97 -12.71
C LEU A 23 -12.09 6.67 -12.67
N LYS A 24 -11.41 6.34 -13.78
CA LYS A 24 -10.51 5.20 -13.88
C LYS A 24 -9.35 5.47 -12.92
N ASP A 25 -9.13 4.53 -12.01
CA ASP A 25 -7.97 4.52 -11.12
C ASP A 25 -7.90 5.67 -10.08
N THR A 26 -9.05 5.96 -9.46
CA THR A 26 -9.13 6.84 -8.29
C THR A 26 -9.16 6.04 -7.01
N TRP A 27 -8.37 6.46 -6.03
CA TRP A 27 -8.24 5.83 -4.72
C TRP A 27 -8.74 6.76 -3.64
N ALA A 28 -9.51 6.21 -2.70
CA ALA A 28 -9.94 6.93 -1.51
C ALA A 28 -9.19 6.39 -0.29
N VAL A 29 -8.40 7.25 0.35
CA VAL A 29 -7.56 6.90 1.50
C VAL A 29 -8.13 7.53 2.76
N SER A 30 -8.39 6.70 3.77
CA SER A 30 -8.83 7.14 5.09
C SER A 30 -7.82 6.70 6.15
N PHE A 31 -7.53 7.58 7.11
CA PHE A 31 -6.64 7.28 8.23
C PHE A 31 -7.45 7.16 9.53
N ARG A 32 -7.11 6.18 10.38
CA ARG A 32 -7.77 5.99 11.68
C ARG A 32 -7.64 7.20 12.61
N GLU A 33 -6.53 7.94 12.48
CA GLU A 33 -6.24 9.12 13.30
C GLU A 33 -7.09 10.33 12.93
N SER A 34 -7.62 10.37 11.71
CA SER A 34 -8.46 11.46 11.20
C SER A 34 -9.62 10.87 10.37
N PRO A 35 -10.62 10.25 11.01
CA PRO A 35 -11.71 9.58 10.30
C PRO A 35 -12.62 10.55 9.54
N ASP A 36 -12.61 11.83 9.91
CA ASP A 36 -13.42 12.88 9.28
C ASP A 36 -12.83 13.36 7.94
N LEU A 37 -11.56 13.03 7.68
CA LEU A 37 -10.84 13.41 6.47
C LEU A 37 -10.63 12.21 5.55
N LEU A 38 -10.87 12.44 4.27
CA LEU A 38 -10.65 11.51 3.18
C LEU A 38 -9.69 12.14 2.17
N TYR A 39 -8.68 11.38 1.76
CA TYR A 39 -7.73 11.81 0.73
C TYR A 39 -8.06 11.08 -0.56
N LEU A 40 -8.49 11.83 -1.57
CA LEU A 40 -8.74 11.32 -2.91
C LEU A 40 -7.48 11.43 -3.75
N LEU A 41 -7.00 10.29 -4.23
CA LEU A 41 -5.83 10.17 -5.08
C LEU A 41 -6.28 9.84 -6.50
N LEU A 42 -6.15 10.79 -7.42
CA LEU A 42 -6.35 10.58 -8.85
C LEU A 42 -4.99 10.28 -9.47
N ARG A 43 -4.67 8.99 -9.62
CA ARG A 43 -3.39 8.54 -10.17
C ARG A 43 -3.15 8.98 -11.63
N PRO A 44 -4.14 8.96 -12.55
CA PRO A 44 -3.91 9.36 -13.94
C PRO A 44 -3.49 10.83 -14.09
N ASP A 45 -4.05 11.69 -13.25
CA ASP A 45 -3.81 13.14 -13.26
C ASP A 45 -2.76 13.58 -12.24
N PHE A 46 -2.21 12.64 -11.46
CA PHE A 46 -1.32 12.89 -10.33
C PHE A 46 -1.83 13.98 -9.37
N LYS A 47 -3.11 13.88 -8.98
CA LYS A 47 -3.74 14.83 -8.04
C LYS A 47 -4.07 14.16 -6.71
N VAL A 48 -3.85 14.89 -5.63
CA VAL A 48 -4.30 14.55 -4.27
C VAL A 48 -5.24 15.65 -3.81
N LEU A 49 -6.41 15.25 -3.32
CA LEU A 49 -7.39 16.16 -2.76
C LEU A 49 -7.71 15.73 -1.34
N GLU A 50 -7.62 16.65 -0.40
CA GLU A 50 -8.17 16.49 0.94
C GLU A 50 -9.65 16.86 0.91
N CYS A 51 -10.50 15.97 1.41
CA CYS A 51 -11.94 16.11 1.39
C CYS A 51 -12.52 15.65 2.73
N GLU A 52 -13.73 16.10 3.04
CA GLU A 52 -14.49 15.56 4.17
C GLU A 52 -14.98 14.15 3.85
N ALA A 53 -15.09 13.27 4.85
CA ALA A 53 -15.58 11.90 4.70
C ALA A 53 -16.98 11.80 4.07
N SER A 54 -17.77 12.88 4.14
CA SER A 54 -19.10 13.01 3.50
C SER A 54 -19.05 12.83 1.98
N ILE A 55 -17.91 13.11 1.33
CA ILE A 55 -17.70 12.97 -0.12
C ILE A 55 -17.89 11.53 -0.60
N THR A 56 -17.60 10.52 0.25
CA THR A 56 -17.78 9.10 -0.08
C THR A 56 -19.24 8.81 -0.46
N ARG A 57 -20.19 9.35 0.32
CA ARG A 57 -21.63 9.18 0.05
C ARG A 57 -22.06 9.87 -1.25
N LEU A 58 -21.41 10.97 -1.62
CA LEU A 58 -21.67 11.67 -2.88
C LEU A 58 -21.15 10.87 -4.07
N LEU A 59 -19.95 10.29 -3.94
CA LEU A 59 -19.36 9.46 -4.98
C LEU A 59 -20.15 8.17 -5.19
N GLU A 60 -20.64 7.53 -4.11
CA GLU A 60 -21.54 6.37 -4.19
C GLU A 60 -22.84 6.70 -4.94
N LYS A 61 -23.46 7.85 -4.64
CA LYS A 61 -24.70 8.31 -5.30
C LYS A 61 -24.53 8.62 -6.78
N LYS A 62 -23.35 9.07 -7.18
CA LYS A 62 -23.04 9.39 -8.59
C LYS A 62 -22.88 8.12 -9.46
N LEU A 63 -22.81 6.92 -8.87
CA LEU A 63 -22.67 5.63 -9.58
C LEU A 63 -21.49 5.57 -10.58
N GLU A 64 -20.49 6.45 -10.44
CA GLU A 64 -19.32 6.49 -11.32
C GLU A 64 -18.29 5.37 -11.02
N TYR A 65 -18.55 4.52 -10.01
CA TYR A 65 -17.71 3.38 -9.67
C TYR A 65 -18.27 2.07 -10.23
N GLY A 66 -17.69 1.58 -11.32
CA GLY A 66 -18.06 0.28 -11.90
C GLY A 66 -17.69 -0.93 -11.01
N LYS A 67 -16.69 -0.81 -10.13
CA LYS A 67 -16.26 -1.86 -9.20
C LYS A 67 -15.56 -1.24 -8.00
N GLN A 68 -15.95 -1.60 -6.78
CA GLN A 68 -15.33 -1.11 -5.54
C GLN A 68 -14.49 -2.23 -4.94
N MET A 69 -13.22 -1.94 -4.65
CA MET A 69 -12.28 -2.85 -4.03
C MET A 69 -11.77 -2.23 -2.75
N THR A 70 -12.11 -2.80 -1.61
CA THR A 70 -11.67 -2.28 -0.31
C THR A 70 -10.46 -3.07 0.20
N ILE A 71 -9.38 -2.35 0.50
CA ILE A 71 -8.14 -2.87 1.05
C ILE A 71 -8.01 -2.30 2.45
N ARG A 72 -7.84 -3.18 3.42
CA ARG A 72 -7.66 -2.84 4.81
C ARG A 72 -6.20 -3.02 5.16
N ILE A 73 -5.60 -1.96 5.67
CA ILE A 73 -4.22 -2.00 6.15
C ILE A 73 -4.29 -1.94 7.67
N GLU A 74 -3.77 -2.98 8.33
CA GLU A 74 -3.68 -3.07 9.78
C GLU A 74 -2.25 -3.31 10.22
N GLY A 75 -1.75 -2.54 11.17
CA GLY A 75 -0.36 -2.68 11.60
C GLY A 75 -0.08 -2.33 13.04
N HIS A 76 1.11 -2.73 13.45
CA HIS A 76 1.70 -2.45 14.76
C HIS A 76 2.86 -1.47 14.58
N THR A 77 2.92 -0.48 15.47
CA THR A 77 4.01 0.49 15.51
C THR A 77 5.01 0.09 16.58
N TYR A 78 6.29 0.06 16.22
CA TYR A 78 7.43 -0.23 17.05
C TYR A 78 8.36 0.98 17.06
N SER A 79 8.68 1.49 18.24
CA SER A 79 9.65 2.59 18.40
C SER A 79 10.95 2.05 18.99
N LYS A 80 12.08 2.32 18.36
CA LYS A 80 13.41 2.03 18.89
C LYS A 80 14.30 3.26 18.72
N GLY A 81 14.46 4.03 19.81
CA GLY A 81 15.18 5.30 19.78
C GLY A 81 14.52 6.27 18.81
N ASP A 82 15.29 6.75 17.85
CA ASP A 82 14.90 7.72 16.82
C ASP A 82 14.16 7.07 15.63
N PHE A 83 14.06 5.74 15.61
CA PHE A 83 13.36 5.01 14.56
C PHE A 83 11.96 4.60 15.00
N LEU A 84 11.01 4.88 14.13
CA LEU A 84 9.65 4.39 14.21
C LEU A 84 9.41 3.42 13.05
N LEU A 85 9.23 2.14 13.36
CA LEU A 85 8.92 1.09 12.39
C LEU A 85 7.43 0.77 12.50
N ARG A 86 6.69 0.74 11.39
CA ARG A 86 5.32 0.23 11.36
C ARG A 86 5.26 -1.00 10.48
N LEU A 87 4.90 -2.13 11.08
CA LEU A 87 4.66 -3.37 10.36
C LEU A 87 3.16 -3.51 10.16
N CYS A 88 2.73 -3.37 8.92
CA CYS A 88 1.33 -3.46 8.53
C CYS A 88 1.08 -4.70 7.65
N THR A 89 -0.13 -5.21 7.70
CA THR A 89 -0.64 -6.31 6.90
C THR A 89 -1.77 -5.75 6.06
N ALA A 90 -1.68 -5.91 4.74
CA ALA A 90 -2.70 -5.47 3.81
C ALA A 90 -3.61 -6.66 3.46
N THR A 91 -4.90 -6.53 3.76
CA THR A 91 -5.92 -7.51 3.38
C THR A 91 -6.93 -6.90 2.42
N GLN A 92 -7.31 -7.65 1.39
CA GLN A 92 -8.35 -7.27 0.45
C GLN A 92 -9.65 -7.96 0.84
N ALA A 93 -10.75 -7.20 0.90
CA ALA A 93 -12.08 -7.75 1.10
C ALA A 93 -12.69 -8.14 -0.27
N ILE A 94 -12.76 -9.42 -0.58
CA ILE A 94 -13.43 -9.94 -1.79
C ILE A 94 -14.68 -10.71 -1.36
N GLN A 95 -15.88 -10.11 -1.55
CA GLN A 95 -17.23 -10.73 -1.46
C GLN A 95 -17.64 -11.55 -0.21
N SER A 96 -16.71 -11.91 0.69
CA SER A 96 -16.87 -12.45 2.05
C SER A 96 -15.54 -13.01 2.59
N THR A 97 -14.51 -13.15 1.75
CA THR A 97 -13.18 -13.66 2.13
C THR A 97 -12.16 -12.53 2.23
N GLN A 98 -11.29 -12.63 3.25
CA GLN A 98 -10.15 -11.73 3.42
C GLN A 98 -8.95 -12.38 2.72
N ALA A 99 -8.51 -11.79 1.61
CA ALA A 99 -7.30 -12.22 0.91
C ALA A 99 -6.10 -11.41 1.41
N LEU A 100 -5.04 -12.08 1.86
CA LEU A 100 -3.79 -11.42 2.24
C LEU A 100 -3.08 -10.95 0.96
N LEU A 101 -2.84 -9.63 0.85
CA LEU A 101 -2.06 -9.06 -0.25
C LEU A 101 -0.56 -9.07 0.04
N GLY A 102 -0.19 -8.84 1.30
CA GLY A 102 1.20 -8.85 1.74
C GLY A 102 1.44 -8.11 3.05
N HIS A 103 2.71 -8.05 3.43
CA HIS A 103 3.18 -7.27 4.56
C HIS A 103 3.86 -5.99 4.07
N ILE A 104 3.65 -4.92 4.82
CA ILE A 104 4.15 -3.57 4.57
C ILE A 104 5.04 -3.22 5.74
N LEU A 105 6.24 -2.73 5.45
CA LEU A 105 7.13 -2.21 6.46
C LEU A 105 7.40 -0.74 6.16
N GLU A 106 6.86 0.13 7.01
CA GLU A 106 7.20 1.55 7.02
C GLU A 106 8.31 1.79 8.01
N VAL A 107 9.21 2.69 7.64
CA VAL A 107 10.30 3.14 8.50
C VAL A 107 10.34 4.65 8.44
N GLU A 108 10.21 5.28 9.61
CA GLU A 108 10.25 6.72 9.80
C GLU A 108 11.38 7.04 10.79
N TYR A 109 12.18 8.06 10.50
CA TYR A 109 13.30 8.51 11.34
C TYR A 109 13.03 9.92 11.87
N LEU A 110 13.04 10.08 13.19
CA LEU A 110 12.80 11.32 13.93
C LEU A 110 14.00 11.61 14.86
N PRO A 111 14.71 12.76 14.82
CA PRO A 111 14.53 13.94 13.97
C PRO A 111 15.50 13.99 12.78
N VAL A 112 14.96 14.29 11.60
CA VAL A 112 15.69 14.56 10.35
C VAL A 112 16.48 15.87 10.43
N SER A 113 17.57 15.85 11.19
CA SER A 113 18.53 16.97 11.26
C SER A 113 19.21 17.21 9.89
N SER A 114 19.33 16.14 9.09
CA SER A 114 19.86 16.15 7.72
C SER A 114 19.29 14.96 6.94
N MET A 115 18.77 15.21 5.73
CA MET A 115 18.28 14.13 4.85
C MET A 115 19.40 13.19 4.40
N SER A 116 20.63 13.69 4.19
CA SER A 116 21.77 12.87 3.76
C SER A 116 22.20 11.87 4.83
N THR A 117 22.14 12.26 6.10
CA THR A 117 22.44 11.35 7.23
C THR A 117 21.33 10.33 7.41
N ALA A 118 20.07 10.76 7.31
CA ALA A 118 18.93 9.86 7.37
C ALA A 118 18.96 8.83 6.23
N ASP A 119 19.30 9.21 5.00
CA ASP A 119 19.36 8.29 3.85
C ASP A 119 20.43 7.20 4.06
N GLY A 120 21.59 7.56 4.60
CA GLY A 120 22.63 6.60 4.97
C GLY A 120 22.17 5.60 6.05
N MET A 121 21.60 6.10 7.15
CA MET A 121 21.11 5.25 8.24
C MET A 121 19.92 4.37 7.84
N MET A 122 19.02 4.90 7.01
CA MET A 122 17.90 4.16 6.44
C MET A 122 18.39 3.06 5.49
N GLY A 123 19.40 3.36 4.66
CA GLY A 123 20.05 2.38 3.80
C GLY A 123 20.63 1.20 4.59
N GLU A 124 21.40 1.48 5.64
CA GLU A 124 21.96 0.44 6.52
C GLU A 124 20.87 -0.41 7.18
N MET A 125 19.80 0.21 7.67
CA MET A 125 18.69 -0.54 8.27
C MET A 125 17.94 -1.39 7.24
N LEU A 126 17.75 -0.90 6.02
CA LEU A 126 17.14 -1.66 4.93
C LEU A 126 18.00 -2.86 4.53
N ASP A 127 19.32 -2.71 4.51
CA ASP A 127 20.23 -3.82 4.22
C ASP A 127 20.23 -4.86 5.34
N LEU A 128 20.17 -4.44 6.61
CA LEU A 128 19.96 -5.37 7.74
C LEU A 128 18.63 -6.11 7.63
N LEU A 129 17.55 -5.42 7.25
CA LEU A 129 16.25 -6.04 7.04
C LEU A 129 16.27 -7.04 5.88
N ARG A 130 16.97 -6.75 4.79
CA ARG A 130 17.17 -7.68 3.67
C ARG A 130 17.97 -8.90 4.09
N GLN A 131 19.05 -8.71 4.84
CA GLN A 131 19.86 -9.80 5.36
C GLN A 131 19.05 -10.68 6.32
N LEU A 132 18.22 -10.08 7.19
CA LEU A 132 17.35 -10.82 8.08
C LEU A 132 16.25 -11.58 7.33
N ALA A 133 15.65 -10.97 6.30
CA ALA A 133 14.67 -11.63 5.45
C ALA A 133 15.29 -12.80 4.67
N ALA A 134 16.54 -12.66 4.23
CA ALA A 134 17.30 -13.72 3.57
C ALA A 134 17.71 -14.84 4.55
N ALA A 135 18.10 -14.50 5.77
CA ALA A 135 18.56 -15.46 6.78
C ALA A 135 17.39 -16.18 7.50
N GLY A 136 16.25 -15.51 7.67
CA GLY A 136 15.05 -16.04 8.32
C GLY A 136 14.12 -16.84 7.42
N GLY A 137 14.48 -17.06 6.15
CA GLY A 137 13.70 -17.80 5.17
C GLY A 137 13.63 -19.31 5.43
N SER A 138 13.06 -19.76 6.55
CA SER A 138 12.75 -21.17 6.80
C SER A 138 11.44 -21.58 6.11
N GLY A 139 11.36 -21.45 4.79
CA GLY A 139 10.17 -21.90 4.05
C GLY A 139 10.03 -21.37 2.63
N GLY A 140 10.87 -21.84 1.71
CA GLY A 140 10.50 -22.06 0.29
C GLY A 140 10.15 -20.88 -0.61
N GLY A 141 10.13 -19.63 -0.12
CA GLY A 141 9.91 -18.44 -0.94
C GLY A 141 10.62 -17.25 -0.32
N GLY A 142 11.77 -16.86 -0.86
CA GLY A 142 12.55 -15.74 -0.35
C GLY A 142 11.70 -14.48 -0.26
N ALA A 143 11.48 -13.98 0.95
CA ALA A 143 10.80 -12.71 1.17
C ALA A 143 11.62 -11.60 0.52
N THR A 144 11.16 -11.12 -0.63
CA THR A 144 11.82 -10.04 -1.36
C THR A 144 11.32 -8.71 -0.82
N LEU A 145 12.23 -7.93 -0.24
CA LEU A 145 11.95 -6.57 0.20
C LEU A 145 12.09 -5.63 -1.00
N GLU A 146 10.95 -5.25 -1.58
CA GLU A 146 10.86 -4.21 -2.60
C GLU A 146 10.67 -2.84 -1.95
N ILE A 147 11.54 -1.89 -2.27
CA ILE A 147 11.43 -0.52 -1.79
C ILE A 147 10.55 0.25 -2.78
N VAL A 148 9.35 0.62 -2.34
CA VAL A 148 8.45 1.48 -3.12
C VAL A 148 8.78 2.93 -2.80
N LYS A 149 9.37 3.65 -3.76
CA LYS A 149 9.59 5.11 -3.67
C LYS A 149 8.39 5.85 -4.28
N PRO A 150 7.59 6.58 -3.48
CA PRO A 150 6.44 7.30 -4.02
C PRO A 150 6.89 8.49 -4.89
N PRO A 151 6.25 8.75 -6.04
CA PRO A 151 6.67 9.80 -6.96
C PRO A 151 6.14 11.17 -6.52
N TYR A 152 6.60 11.69 -5.40
CA TYR A 152 6.14 12.97 -4.82
C TYR A 152 6.26 14.15 -5.78
N ASP A 153 7.27 14.16 -6.66
CA ASP A 153 7.46 15.20 -7.68
C ASP A 153 6.29 15.31 -8.64
N LYS A 154 5.68 14.18 -9.02
CA LYS A 154 4.55 14.16 -9.97
C LYS A 154 3.29 14.74 -9.34
N TYR A 155 3.14 14.59 -8.04
CA TYR A 155 2.00 15.10 -7.27
C TYR A 155 2.20 16.56 -6.82
N GLY A 156 3.30 17.22 -7.20
CA GLY A 156 3.62 18.58 -6.75
C GLY A 156 3.88 18.68 -5.24
N LEU A 157 4.25 17.55 -4.62
CA LEU A 157 4.50 17.44 -3.18
C LEU A 157 5.99 17.54 -2.83
N SER A 158 6.87 17.65 -3.84
CA SER A 158 8.31 17.83 -3.62
C SER A 158 8.60 19.20 -3.01
N GLY A 159 9.35 19.20 -1.89
CA GLY A 159 9.74 20.41 -1.17
C GLY A 159 8.78 20.88 -0.08
N LEU A 160 7.59 20.29 0.07
CA LEU A 160 6.71 20.53 1.20
C LEU A 160 7.08 19.64 2.40
N PRO A 161 6.84 20.09 3.64
CA PRO A 161 7.02 19.23 4.82
C PRO A 161 6.11 18.00 4.68
N TYR A 162 6.60 16.85 5.15
CA TYR A 162 5.86 15.61 5.07
C TYR A 162 4.52 15.74 5.82
N GLY A 163 3.42 15.56 5.09
CA GLY A 163 2.06 15.67 5.59
C GLY A 163 1.22 14.45 5.26
N ARG A 164 -0.08 14.52 5.56
CA ARG A 164 -1.02 13.43 5.29
C ARG A 164 -1.25 13.17 3.81
N CYS A 165 -1.12 14.19 2.96
CA CYS A 165 -1.14 14.03 1.51
C CYS A 165 0.03 13.17 1.03
N HIS A 166 1.24 13.36 1.56
CA HIS A 166 2.40 12.53 1.24
C HIS A 166 2.18 11.07 1.68
N ALA A 167 1.63 10.87 2.88
CA ALA A 167 1.27 9.55 3.35
C ALA A 167 0.24 8.89 2.43
N ALA A 168 -0.83 9.60 2.04
CA ALA A 168 -1.87 9.07 1.17
C ALA A 168 -1.34 8.62 -0.19
N VAL A 169 -0.42 9.39 -0.80
CA VAL A 169 0.27 9.01 -2.04
C VAL A 169 1.11 7.75 -1.81
N ALA A 170 1.90 7.71 -0.73
CA ALA A 170 2.77 6.57 -0.42
C ALA A 170 1.97 5.27 -0.28
N TYR A 171 0.88 5.29 0.50
CA TYR A 171 0.00 4.14 0.65
C TYR A 171 -0.71 3.77 -0.65
N GLY A 172 -1.15 4.76 -1.44
CA GLY A 172 -1.83 4.53 -2.71
C GLY A 172 -0.93 3.78 -3.70
N GLU A 173 0.28 4.27 -3.90
CA GLU A 173 1.26 3.63 -4.80
C GLU A 173 1.67 2.24 -4.27
N LEU A 174 1.87 2.11 -2.96
CA LEU A 174 2.25 0.84 -2.35
C LEU A 174 1.18 -0.25 -2.51
N VAL A 175 -0.09 0.12 -2.35
CA VAL A 175 -1.22 -0.79 -2.59
C VAL A 175 -1.27 -1.25 -4.05
N VAL A 176 -0.98 -0.36 -4.98
CA VAL A 176 -0.95 -0.67 -6.43
C VAL A 176 0.18 -1.64 -6.74
N THR A 177 1.36 -1.44 -6.15
CA THR A 177 2.47 -2.40 -6.26
C THR A 177 2.09 -3.76 -5.70
N LEU A 178 1.46 -3.80 -4.51
CA LEU A 178 1.01 -5.06 -3.89
C LEU A 178 -0.02 -5.81 -4.76
N LEU A 179 -0.97 -5.09 -5.35
CA LEU A 179 -1.98 -5.69 -6.24
C LEU A 179 -1.38 -6.20 -7.54
N SER A 180 -0.41 -5.47 -8.08
CA SER A 180 0.32 -5.88 -9.28
C SER A 180 1.14 -7.15 -9.01
N ALA A 181 1.83 -7.20 -7.87
CA ALA A 181 2.59 -8.36 -7.43
C ALA A 181 1.68 -9.58 -7.16
N SER A 182 0.55 -9.39 -6.47
CA SER A 182 -0.44 -10.44 -6.21
C SER A 182 -1.05 -11.00 -7.50
N SER A 183 -1.37 -10.14 -8.46
CA SER A 183 -1.91 -10.55 -9.77
C SER A 183 -0.88 -11.33 -10.60
N ALA A 184 0.38 -10.90 -10.57
CA ALA A 184 1.48 -11.60 -11.24
C ALA A 184 1.74 -12.99 -10.64
N ALA A 185 1.70 -13.11 -9.31
CA ALA A 185 1.82 -14.39 -8.62
C ALA A 185 0.67 -15.36 -8.96
N GLY A 186 -0.57 -14.85 -9.03
CA GLY A 186 -1.73 -15.64 -9.46
C GLY A 186 -1.62 -16.14 -10.91
N ALA A 187 -1.12 -15.30 -11.83
CA ALA A 187 -0.90 -15.68 -13.23
C ALA A 187 0.22 -16.73 -13.37
N ALA A 188 1.31 -16.61 -12.61
CA ALA A 188 2.40 -17.57 -12.62
C ALA A 188 1.97 -18.96 -12.08
N ALA A 189 1.17 -18.98 -11.01
CA ALA A 189 0.62 -20.22 -10.46
C ALA A 189 -0.34 -20.92 -11.45
N ALA A 190 -1.20 -20.17 -12.14
CA ALA A 190 -2.10 -20.71 -13.15
C ALA A 190 -1.34 -21.28 -14.37
N ALA A 191 -0.27 -20.61 -14.81
CA ALA A 191 0.59 -21.10 -15.90
C ALA A 191 1.33 -22.40 -15.52
N GLN A 192 1.78 -22.53 -14.26
CA GLN A 192 2.42 -23.76 -13.77
C GLN A 192 1.42 -24.92 -13.67
N GLN A 193 0.17 -24.67 -13.27
CA GLN A 193 -0.88 -25.70 -13.25
C GLN A 193 -1.25 -26.19 -14.66
N GLN A 194 -1.30 -25.29 -15.66
CA GLN A 194 -1.51 -25.69 -17.05
C GLN A 194 -0.35 -26.52 -17.62
N GLN A 195 0.90 -26.18 -17.29
CA GLN A 195 2.07 -26.96 -17.74
C GLN A 195 2.16 -28.34 -17.07
N GLN A 196 1.71 -28.48 -15.82
CA GLN A 196 1.65 -29.78 -15.15
C GLN A 196 0.51 -30.64 -15.69
N ALA A 197 -0.67 -30.07 -15.99
CA ALA A 197 -1.78 -30.80 -16.59
C ALA A 197 -1.42 -31.38 -17.98
N VAL A 198 -0.72 -30.61 -18.82
CA VAL A 198 -0.28 -31.07 -20.17
C VAL A 198 0.79 -32.18 -20.10
N LYS A 199 1.53 -32.28 -18.99
CA LYS A 199 2.59 -33.29 -18.82
C LYS A 199 2.08 -34.64 -18.29
N VAL A 200 0.83 -34.71 -17.81
CA VAL A 200 0.20 -35.93 -17.28
C VAL A 200 -0.60 -36.67 -18.37
N GLU A 201 -0.95 -36.01 -19.48
CA GLU A 201 -1.66 -36.61 -20.63
C GLU A 201 -0.75 -37.17 -21.75
N ARG A 202 0.57 -37.27 -21.52
CA ARG A 202 1.53 -37.95 -22.43
C ARG A 202 2.20 -39.12 -21.75
#